data_AF-A0A2T0Q781-F1
#
_entry.id   AF-A0A2T0Q781-F1
#
_cell.length_a   1.000
_cell.length_b   1.000
_cell.length_c   1.000
_cell.angle_alpha   90.00
_cell.angle_beta   90.00
_cell.angle_gamma   90.00
#
_symmetry.space_group_name_H-M   'P 1'
#
loop_
_entity.id
_entity.type
_entity.pdbx_description
1 polymer ?
#
loop_
_entity_poly.entity_id
_entity_poly.type
_entity_poly.pdbx_seq_one_letter_code
_entity_poly.pdbx_strand_id
1 'polypeptide(L)' 'MDPFALLLAAALAAVTLGYAAVCSAAPFAPCRACRTKPRKRRLCRPCDGTGLRLRMGWRVWNHVRRLHRDHGR' A
#
# COMPACT_ATOMS: atom_id res chain seq x y z
N MET A 1 27.01 -21.91 -10.69
CA MET A 1 26.10 -21.13 -9.82
C MET A 1 26.79 -19.82 -9.55
N ASP A 2 26.49 -18.76 -10.29
CA ASP A 2 27.20 -17.49 -10.14
C ASP A 2 26.89 -16.85 -8.78
N PRO A 3 27.86 -16.74 -7.87
CA PRO A 3 27.62 -16.24 -6.52
C PRO A 3 27.05 -14.82 -6.51
N PHE A 4 27.42 -14.01 -7.51
CA PHE A 4 26.88 -12.67 -7.71
C PHE A 4 25.40 -12.68 -8.10
N ALA A 5 24.95 -13.63 -8.91
CA ALA A 5 23.55 -13.73 -9.31
C ALA A 5 22.67 -14.11 -8.11
N LEU A 6 23.13 -15.02 -7.26
CA LEU A 6 22.43 -15.41 -6.03
C LEU A 6 22.33 -14.25 -5.04
N LEU A 7 23.43 -13.51 -4.85
CA LEU A 7 23.45 -12.31 -4.01
C LEU A 7 22.47 -11.24 -4.51
N LEU A 8 22.45 -10.98 -5.82
CA LEU A 8 21.53 -10.01 -6.43
C LEU A 8 20.07 -10.44 -6.26
N ALA A 9 19.76 -11.70 -6.51
CA ALA A 9 18.41 -12.24 -6.33
C ALA A 9 17.95 -12.16 -4.87
N ALA A 10 18.82 -12.51 -3.92
CA ALA A 10 18.52 -12.41 -2.49
C ALA A 10 18.28 -10.95 -2.05
N ALA A 11 19.09 -10.01 -2.53
CA ALA A 11 18.92 -8.58 -2.23
C ALA A 11 17.59 -8.04 -2.77
N LEU A 12 17.23 -8.38 -4.01
CA LEU A 12 15.96 -8.00 -4.63
C LEU A 12 14.77 -8.60 -3.86
N ALA A 13 14.86 -9.88 -3.49
CA ALA A 13 13.84 -10.55 -2.69
C ALA A 13 13.68 -9.87 -1.32
N ALA A 14 14.78 -9.55 -0.62
CA ALA A 14 14.74 -8.88 0.67
C ALA A 14 14.08 -7.50 0.58
N VAL A 15 14.42 -6.69 -0.42
CA VAL A 15 13.80 -5.37 -0.64
C VAL A 15 12.31 -5.50 -0.95
N THR A 16 11.95 -6.46 -1.80
CA THR A 16 10.56 -6.70 -2.21
C THR A 16 9.69 -7.16 -1.05
N LEU A 17 10.18 -8.15 -0.28
CA LEU A 17 9.50 -8.68 0.90
C LEU A 17 9.43 -7.64 2.02
N GLY A 18 10.50 -6.86 2.24
CA GLY A 18 10.51 -5.79 3.22
C GLY A 18 9.48 -4.70 2.88
N TYR A 19 9.40 -4.30 1.61
CA TYR A 19 8.38 -3.35 1.16
C TYR A 19 6.96 -3.93 1.33
N ALA A 20 6.76 -5.21 1.01
CA ALA A 20 5.48 -5.89 1.19
C ALA A 20 5.07 -5.94 2.68
N ALA A 21 6.00 -6.25 3.59
CA ALA A 21 5.77 -6.29 5.02
C ALA A 21 5.41 -4.91 5.60
N VAL A 22 6.10 -3.84 5.19
CA VAL A 22 5.73 -2.48 5.60
C VAL A 22 4.37 -2.09 5.03
N CYS A 23 4.08 -2.47 3.79
CA CYS A 23 2.77 -2.20 3.17
C CYS A 23 1.63 -2.94 3.86
N SER A 24 1.85 -4.14 4.41
CA SER A 24 0.84 -4.87 5.16
C SER A 24 0.68 -4.35 6.60
N ALA A 25 1.78 -4.02 7.29
CA ALA A 25 1.73 -3.50 8.66
C ALA A 25 1.17 -2.07 8.77
N ALA A 26 1.43 -1.20 7.77
CA ALA A 26 1.00 0.20 7.77
C ALA A 26 0.00 0.50 6.63
N PRO A 27 -1.29 0.16 6.79
CA PRO A 27 -2.31 0.33 5.75
C PRO A 27 -2.45 1.76 5.24
N PHE A 28 -2.31 2.72 6.15
CA PHE A 28 -2.63 4.11 5.87
C PHE A 28 -1.36 4.93 5.69
N ALA A 29 -1.31 5.70 4.62
CA ALA A 29 -0.32 6.75 4.38
C ALA A 29 -1.00 8.11 4.48
N PRO A 30 -0.32 9.16 4.97
CA PRO A 30 -0.89 10.50 5.01
C PRO A 30 -1.22 11.00 3.60
N CYS A 31 -2.37 11.66 3.45
CA CYS A 31 -2.78 12.23 2.18
C CYS A 31 -1.83 13.38 1.81
N ARG A 32 -1.07 13.22 0.71
CA ARG A 32 -0.12 14.23 0.23
C ARG A 32 -0.77 15.61 0.01
N ALA A 33 -2.01 15.63 -0.48
CA ALA A 33 -2.77 16.86 -0.72
C ALA A 33 -3.17 17.57 0.59
N CYS A 34 -3.49 16.82 1.64
CA CYS A 34 -3.79 17.37 2.97
C CYS A 34 -2.52 17.87 3.68
N ARG A 35 -1.37 17.24 3.40
CA ARG A 35 -0.08 17.60 4.03
C ARG A 35 0.39 18.99 3.64
N THR A 36 0.23 19.38 2.38
CA THR A 36 0.70 20.68 1.86
C THR A 36 -0.33 21.79 2.00
N LYS A 37 -1.63 21.48 1.98
CA LYS A 37 -2.71 22.45 2.21
C LYS A 37 -3.78 21.83 3.11
N PRO A 38 -3.70 22.02 4.44
CA PRO A 38 -4.78 21.61 5.33
C PRO A 38 -6.06 22.38 4.92
N ARG A 39 -7.04 21.66 4.38
CA ARG A 39 -8.30 22.24 3.89
C ARG A 39 -9.16 22.65 5.09
N LYS A 40 -9.30 23.95 5.34
CA LYS A 40 -10.10 24.51 6.46
C LYS A 40 -11.63 24.35 6.32
N ARG A 41 -12.18 24.14 5.12
CA ARG A 41 -13.65 24.18 4.88
C ARG A 41 -14.24 23.17 3.88
N ARG A 42 -13.43 22.47 3.07
CA ARG A 42 -13.92 21.50 2.07
C ARG A 42 -13.28 20.15 2.28
N LEU A 43 -14.10 19.09 2.24
CA LEU A 43 -13.65 17.70 2.28
C LEU A 43 -12.61 17.46 1.17
N CYS A 44 -11.50 16.83 1.53
CA CYS A 44 -10.46 16.52 0.57
C CYS A 44 -10.90 15.31 -0.27
N ARG A 45 -11.42 15.55 -1.48
CA ARG A 45 -11.84 14.50 -2.43
C ARG A 45 -10.90 13.29 -2.51
N PRO A 46 -9.56 13.45 -2.62
CA PRO A 46 -8.67 12.29 -2.76
C PRO A 46 -8.51 11.39 -1.53
N CYS A 47 -8.91 11.80 -0.33
CA CYS A 47 -8.95 10.96 0.88
C CYS A 47 -10.34 10.96 1.55
N ASP A 48 -11.32 11.57 0.91
CA ASP A 48 -12.68 11.79 1.42
C ASP A 48 -12.71 12.39 2.84
N GLY A 49 -11.77 13.29 3.14
CA GLY A 49 -11.71 13.98 4.43
C GLY A 49 -11.08 13.19 5.58
N THR A 50 -10.74 11.93 5.40
CA THR A 50 -10.06 11.11 6.43
C THR A 50 -8.63 11.55 6.73
N GLY A 51 -8.01 12.35 5.85
CA GLY A 51 -6.59 12.72 5.94
C GLY A 51 -5.62 11.59 5.62
N LEU A 52 -6.13 10.38 5.36
CA LEU A 52 -5.37 9.16 5.14
C LEU A 52 -5.68 8.56 3.76
N ARG A 53 -4.72 7.83 3.19
CA ARG A 53 -4.86 7.10 1.93
C ARG A 53 -4.37 5.67 2.12
N LEU A 54 -5.13 4.72 1.58
CA LEU A 54 -4.77 3.32 1.64
C LEU A 54 -3.57 3.01 0.70
N ARG A 55 -2.52 2.39 1.25
CA ARG A 55 -1.38 1.89 0.47
C ARG A 55 -1.84 0.83 -0.53
N MET A 56 -1.06 0.64 -1.60
CA MET A 56 -1.41 -0.29 -2.68
C MET A 56 -1.61 -1.72 -2.18
N GLY A 57 -0.77 -2.20 -1.26
CA GLY A 57 -0.90 -3.55 -0.70
C GLY A 57 -2.28 -3.82 -0.11
N TRP A 58 -2.80 -2.89 0.69
CA TRP A 58 -4.14 -3.01 1.27
C TRP A 58 -5.28 -2.82 0.28
N ARG A 59 -5.08 -2.06 -0.81
CA ARG A 59 -6.06 -2.01 -1.91
C ARG A 59 -6.18 -3.37 -2.60
N VAL A 60 -5.05 -4.02 -2.88
CA VAL A 60 -5.00 -5.37 -3.44
C VAL A 60 -5.64 -6.36 -2.48
N TRP A 61 -5.28 -6.34 -1.21
CA TRP A 61 -5.89 -7.22 -0.19
C TRP A 61 -7.42 -7.05 -0.12
N ASN A 62 -7.91 -5.81 -0.06
CA ASN A 62 -9.35 -5.55 -0.06
C ASN A 62 -10.02 -6.00 -1.37
N HIS A 63 -9.33 -5.90 -2.50
CA HIS A 63 -9.86 -6.38 -3.79
C HIS A 63 -9.94 -7.91 -3.82
N VAL A 64 -8.87 -8.61 -3.45
CA VAL A 64 -8.83 -10.08 -3.34
C VAL A 64 -9.88 -10.58 -2.34
N ARG A 65 -10.01 -9.92 -1.19
CA ARG A 65 -11.03 -10.26 -0.19
C ARG A 65 -12.46 -10.04 -0.69
N ARG A 66 -12.70 -9.06 -1.58
CA ARG A 66 -14.01 -8.89 -2.24
C ARG A 66 -14.26 -10.02 -3.24
N LEU A 67 -13.31 -10.28 -4.13
CA LEU A 67 -13.38 -11.39 -5.09
C LEU A 67 -13.68 -12.72 -4.37
N HIS A 68 -12.95 -13.05 -3.30
CA HIS A 68 -13.19 -14.28 -2.56
C HIS A 68 -14.58 -14.35 -1.90
N ARG A 69 -15.18 -13.22 -1.53
CA ARG A 69 -16.58 -13.21 -1.03
C ARG A 69 -17.60 -13.32 -2.17
N ASP A 70 -17.28 -12.76 -3.33
CA ASP A 70 -18.18 -12.71 -4.48
C ASP A 70 -18.20 -14.05 -5.25
N HIS A 71 -17.07 -14.77 -5.30
CA HIS A 71 -16.96 -16.12 -5.90
C HIS A 71 -17.57 -17.25 -5.04
N GLY A 72 -18.06 -16.94 -3.85
CA GLY A 72 -18.73 -17.89 -2.95
C GLY A 72 -20.25 -17.93 -3.06
N ARG A 73 -20.85 -17.38 -4.14
CA ARG A 73 -22.29 -17.43 -4.42
C ARG A 73 -22.58 -18.12 -5.74
#